data_AF-A0A914MN96-F1
#
_entry.id   AF-A0A914MN96-F1
#
_cell.length_a   1.000
_cell.length_b   1.000
_cell.length_c   1.000
_cell.angle_alpha   90.00
_cell.angle_beta   90.00
_cell.angle_gamma   90.00
#
_symmetry.space_group_name_H-M   'P 1'
#
loop_
_entity.id
_entity.type
_entity.pdbx_description
1 polymer ?
#
loop_
_entity_poly.entity_id
_entity_poly.type
_entity_poly.pdbx_seq_one_letter_code
_entity_poly.pdbx_strand_id
1 'polypeptide(L)'
;MPVMESDRENVWVFHVTPSDSSVQPDPKLEAIENSKPRSRFGLETVLIDLPKFTNYYQEISNCILWPALHNIYKNVLINDETGLALDDYREVNRMFAQKIYRLNRTENDFIWIHDYHLLFVGRYLREKEVKKIRQGKKPMKLGFFLHTPFEFPENLSEKLAEILQENVSENSGGLPVELPEGVKANLEELTNEIIFGILSFDKVGFQTNKDRINFIELAKTRFYIQITPRYNDNIFNVFADGITPINGCNLGVYPASIETRYFGNLVKKKSVQKAAEDFKNDITGAGHRTATRCTAEL
;
A
#
# COMPACT_ATOMS: atom_id res chain seq x y z
N MET A 1 13.03 4.94 10.04
CA MET A 1 11.80 4.70 10.83
C MET A 1 12.22 4.36 12.25
N PRO A 2 11.76 5.10 13.28
CA PRO A 2 12.09 4.83 14.68
C PRO A 2 11.81 3.39 15.13
N VAL A 3 10.77 2.75 14.57
CA VAL A 3 10.42 1.33 14.87
C VAL A 3 11.47 0.33 14.38
N MET A 4 12.17 0.66 13.29
CA MET A 4 13.23 -0.20 12.73
C MET A 4 14.61 0.07 13.38
N GLU A 5 14.74 1.18 14.10
CA GLU A 5 15.90 1.50 14.94
C GLU A 5 15.70 0.88 16.33
N SER A 6 15.80 -0.45 16.39
CA SER A 6 15.72 -1.22 17.63
C SER A 6 16.96 -2.09 17.83
N ASP A 7 17.09 -2.69 19.02
CA ASP A 7 18.21 -3.60 19.33
C ASP A 7 18.16 -4.93 18.55
N ARG A 8 17.10 -5.18 17.77
CA ARG A 8 16.92 -6.40 16.97
C ARG A 8 17.57 -6.28 15.59
N GLU A 9 17.95 -7.41 15.02
CA GLU A 9 18.26 -7.47 13.58
C GLU A 9 16.97 -7.27 12.79
N ASN A 10 16.90 -6.19 12.03
CA ASN A 10 15.74 -5.85 11.20
C ASN A 10 16.18 -5.78 9.74
N VAL A 11 15.33 -6.27 8.83
CA VAL A 11 15.57 -6.17 7.39
C VAL A 11 14.39 -5.44 6.75
N TRP A 12 14.67 -4.41 5.97
CA TRP A 12 13.66 -3.75 5.16
C TRP A 12 13.75 -4.24 3.72
N VAL A 13 12.66 -4.85 3.24
CA VAL A 13 12.53 -5.25 1.83
C VAL A 13 11.75 -4.18 1.07
N PHE A 14 12.32 -3.63 0.00
CA PHE A 14 11.68 -2.60 -0.84
C PHE A 14 11.98 -2.86 -2.32
N HIS A 15 11.25 -2.20 -3.22
CA HIS A 15 11.52 -2.33 -4.64
C HIS A 15 12.50 -1.25 -5.12
N VAL A 16 13.27 -1.59 -6.15
CA VAL A 16 14.02 -0.63 -6.96
C VAL A 16 13.62 -0.86 -8.40
N THR A 17 13.34 0.21 -9.11
CA THR A 17 13.12 0.19 -10.56
C THR A 17 14.39 0.74 -11.20
N PRO A 18 15.25 -0.12 -11.78
CA PRO A 18 16.40 0.37 -12.51
C PRO A 18 15.89 1.27 -13.63
N SER A 19 16.30 2.53 -13.62
CA SER A 19 16.18 3.36 -14.80
C SER A 19 17.00 2.72 -15.92
N ASP A 20 16.67 3.08 -17.17
CA ASP A 20 17.47 2.71 -18.34
C ASP A 20 18.97 2.86 -18.02
N SER A 21 19.81 1.92 -18.45
CA SER A 21 21.24 1.79 -18.07
C SER A 21 22.12 3.04 -18.29
N SER A 22 21.55 4.09 -18.87
CA SER A 22 22.09 5.42 -19.10
C SER A 22 21.84 6.44 -17.98
N VAL A 23 20.91 6.17 -17.06
CA VAL A 23 20.59 7.06 -15.93
C VAL A 23 21.40 6.62 -14.73
N GLN A 24 22.33 7.47 -14.31
CA GLN A 24 23.12 7.22 -13.11
C GLN A 24 22.20 7.07 -11.89
N PRO A 25 22.42 6.06 -11.03
CA PRO A 25 21.68 5.95 -9.78
C PRO A 25 21.73 7.26 -9.01
N ASP A 26 20.64 7.64 -8.33
CA ASP A 26 20.70 8.76 -7.37
C ASP A 26 21.87 8.48 -6.42
N PRO A 27 22.87 9.39 -6.28
CA PRO A 27 24.00 9.20 -5.40
C PRO A 27 23.58 8.85 -3.95
N LYS A 28 22.37 9.21 -3.52
CA LYS A 28 21.80 8.80 -2.24
C LYS A 28 21.35 7.35 -2.21
N LEU A 29 20.77 6.83 -3.29
CA LEU A 29 20.38 5.41 -3.41
C LEU A 29 21.63 4.53 -3.48
N GLU A 30 22.62 4.94 -4.27
CA GLU A 30 23.93 4.29 -4.32
C GLU A 30 24.63 4.31 -2.96
N ALA A 31 24.56 5.43 -2.23
CA ALA A 31 25.08 5.53 -0.87
C ALA A 31 24.32 4.64 0.12
N ILE A 32 23.03 4.37 -0.10
CA ILE A 32 22.21 3.48 0.75
C ILE A 32 22.56 2.01 0.45
N GLU A 33 22.64 1.62 -0.82
CA GLU A 33 23.04 0.26 -1.23
C GLU A 33 24.49 -0.07 -0.83
N ASN A 34 25.39 0.92 -0.93
CA ASN A 34 26.79 0.78 -0.54
C ASN A 34 27.04 1.09 0.94
N SER A 35 26.04 1.60 1.68
CA SER A 35 26.21 1.82 3.11
C SER A 35 26.32 0.47 3.79
N LYS A 36 27.43 0.26 4.52
CA LYS A 36 27.47 -0.83 5.50
C LYS A 36 26.28 -0.64 6.43
N PRO A 37 25.40 -1.65 6.60
CA PRO A 37 24.26 -1.52 7.48
C PRO A 37 24.73 -0.99 8.83
N ARG A 38 24.11 0.08 9.35
CA ARG A 38 24.20 0.39 10.78
C ARG A 38 23.93 -0.93 11.47
N SER A 39 24.87 -1.44 12.27
CA SER A 39 25.25 -2.87 12.41
C SER A 39 24.16 -3.93 12.72
N ARG A 40 22.87 -3.61 12.67
CA ARG A 40 21.70 -4.49 12.81
C ARG A 40 20.52 -4.20 11.85
N PHE A 41 20.61 -3.21 10.95
CA PHE A 41 19.52 -2.87 10.01
C PHE A 41 19.95 -3.17 8.57
N GLY A 42 19.43 -4.27 8.01
CA GLY A 42 19.67 -4.71 6.64
C GLY A 42 18.68 -4.10 5.65
N LEU A 43 19.14 -3.91 4.42
CA LEU A 43 18.33 -3.44 3.29
C LEU A 43 18.38 -4.50 2.19
N GLU A 44 17.22 -4.84 1.67
CA GLU A 44 17.07 -5.88 0.65
C GLU A 44 16.13 -5.40 -0.46
N THR A 45 16.56 -5.58 -1.71
CA THR A 45 15.83 -5.06 -2.86
C THR A 45 15.09 -6.14 -3.63
N VAL A 46 13.95 -5.75 -4.21
CA VAL A 46 13.22 -6.46 -5.27
C VAL A 46 13.35 -5.62 -6.54
N LEU A 47 14.04 -6.13 -7.55
CA LEU A 47 14.23 -5.41 -8.82
C LEU A 47 12.99 -5.58 -9.69
N ILE A 48 12.36 -4.47 -10.10
CA ILE A 48 11.18 -4.47 -10.96
C ILE A 48 11.50 -3.64 -12.21
N ASP A 49 11.30 -4.21 -13.41
CA ASP A 49 11.47 -3.43 -14.65
C ASP A 49 10.41 -2.34 -14.81
N LEU A 50 10.72 -1.32 -15.62
CA LEU A 50 9.88 -0.13 -15.75
C LEU A 50 8.46 -0.41 -16.28
N PRO A 51 8.24 -1.25 -17.31
CA PRO A 51 6.89 -1.57 -17.76
C PRO A 51 6.03 -2.21 -16.65
N LYS A 52 6.58 -3.20 -15.93
CA LYS A 52 5.87 -3.86 -14.84
C LYS A 52 5.66 -2.95 -13.64
N PHE A 53 6.63 -2.09 -13.34
CA PHE A 53 6.45 -1.06 -12.32
C PHE A 53 5.28 -0.14 -12.68
N THR A 54 5.19 0.30 -13.93
CA THR A 54 4.09 1.14 -14.42
C THR A 54 2.74 0.45 -14.22
N ASN A 55 2.60 -0.80 -14.67
CA ASN A 55 1.38 -1.57 -14.53
C ASN A 55 1.00 -1.85 -13.05
N TYR A 56 1.96 -2.28 -12.24
CA TYR A 56 1.73 -2.57 -10.82
C TYR A 56 1.41 -1.30 -10.01
N TYR A 57 2.21 -0.25 -10.18
CA TYR A 57 2.19 0.92 -9.32
C TYR A 57 1.24 1.99 -9.82
N GLN A 58 1.28 2.33 -11.10
CA GLN A 58 0.45 3.40 -11.66
C GLN A 58 -0.95 2.88 -11.97
N GLU A 59 -1.06 1.80 -12.77
CA GLU A 59 -2.36 1.30 -13.21
C GLU A 59 -3.14 0.63 -12.07
N ILE A 60 -2.67 -0.49 -11.52
CA ILE A 60 -3.45 -1.21 -10.51
C ILE A 60 -3.44 -0.47 -9.17
N SER A 61 -2.27 -0.14 -8.63
CA SER A 61 -2.21 0.43 -7.28
C SER A 61 -2.82 1.83 -7.20
N ASN A 62 -2.46 2.74 -8.10
CA ASN A 62 -2.85 4.16 -7.96
C ASN A 62 -4.04 4.59 -8.84
N CYS A 63 -4.34 3.91 -9.96
CA CYS A 63 -5.51 4.22 -10.79
C CYS A 63 -6.76 3.43 -10.36
N ILE A 64 -6.59 2.22 -9.79
CA ILE A 64 -7.72 1.37 -9.38
C ILE A 64 -7.84 1.27 -7.86
N LEU A 65 -6.82 0.73 -7.17
CA LEU A 65 -6.91 0.44 -5.74
C LEU A 65 -7.00 1.70 -4.90
N TRP A 66 -6.15 2.70 -5.14
CA TRP A 66 -6.17 3.93 -4.34
C TRP A 66 -7.52 4.65 -4.43
N PRO A 67 -8.11 4.90 -5.62
CA PRO A 67 -9.46 5.45 -5.74
C PRO A 67 -10.53 4.63 -5.03
N ALA A 68 -10.50 3.31 -5.19
CA ALA A 68 -11.46 2.41 -4.56
C ALA A 68 -11.37 2.44 -3.03
N LEU A 69 -10.16 2.42 -2.48
CA LEU A 69 -9.91 2.44 -1.04
C LEU A 69 -10.29 3.77 -0.38
N HIS A 70 -10.24 4.88 -1.13
CA HIS A 70 -10.58 6.21 -0.63
C HIS A 70 -12.00 6.65 -0.97
N ASN A 71 -12.72 5.90 -1.81
CA ASN A 71 -13.96 6.35 -2.45
C ASN A 71 -13.78 7.71 -3.17
N ILE A 72 -12.66 7.86 -3.90
CA ILE A 72 -12.31 9.07 -4.68
C ILE A 72 -11.89 8.65 -6.08
N TYR A 73 -12.84 8.66 -7.03
CA TYR A 73 -12.65 8.16 -8.40
C TYR A 73 -12.28 9.22 -9.44
N LYS A 74 -11.55 10.26 -9.02
CA LYS A 74 -11.11 11.31 -9.95
C LYS A 74 -10.05 10.76 -10.91
N ASN A 75 -10.24 10.98 -12.20
CA ASN A 75 -9.29 10.61 -13.27
C ASN A 75 -8.99 9.10 -13.36
N VAL A 76 -9.93 8.23 -12.99
CA VAL A 76 -9.77 6.79 -13.22
C VAL A 76 -9.85 6.52 -14.72
N LEU A 77 -8.78 5.95 -15.26
CA LEU A 77 -8.68 5.52 -16.65
C LEU A 77 -8.70 4.00 -16.68
N ILE A 78 -9.66 3.44 -17.40
CA ILE A 78 -9.79 1.99 -17.61
C ILE A 78 -9.76 1.74 -19.10
N ASN A 79 -8.92 0.80 -19.50
CA ASN A 79 -8.75 0.40 -20.88
C ASN A 79 -8.58 -1.13 -20.96
N ASP A 80 -8.46 -1.66 -22.18
CA ASP A 80 -8.27 -3.10 -22.39
C ASP A 80 -6.96 -3.63 -21.78
N GLU A 81 -5.96 -2.76 -21.58
CA GLU A 81 -4.66 -3.11 -20.98
C GLU A 81 -4.73 -3.28 -19.46
N THR A 82 -5.82 -2.83 -18.81
CA THR A 82 -6.02 -2.96 -17.36
C THR A 82 -6.00 -4.43 -16.91
N GLY A 83 -6.43 -5.36 -17.77
CA GLY A 83 -6.33 -6.79 -17.50
C GLY A 83 -4.89 -7.31 -17.45
N LEU A 84 -4.02 -6.82 -18.34
CA LEU A 84 -2.59 -7.16 -18.33
C LEU A 84 -1.89 -6.59 -17.10
N ALA A 85 -2.33 -5.43 -16.63
CA ALA A 85 -1.75 -4.80 -15.45
C ALA A 85 -2.03 -5.58 -14.15
N LEU A 86 -3.15 -6.31 -14.07
CA LEU A 86 -3.45 -7.18 -12.91
C LEU A 86 -2.43 -8.31 -12.77
N ASP A 87 -2.00 -8.91 -13.89
CA ASP A 87 -0.99 -9.97 -13.86
C ASP A 87 0.38 -9.46 -13.40
N ASP A 88 0.76 -8.24 -13.79
CA ASP A 88 1.96 -7.60 -13.26
C ASP A 88 1.82 -7.26 -11.77
N TYR A 89 0.63 -6.87 -11.29
CA TYR A 89 0.41 -6.66 -9.85
C TYR A 89 0.58 -7.96 -9.05
N ARG A 90 0.02 -9.07 -9.56
CA ARG A 90 0.21 -10.41 -9.01
C ARG A 90 1.70 -10.79 -9.00
N GLU A 91 2.39 -10.58 -10.12
CA GLU A 91 3.79 -10.97 -10.25
C GLU A 91 4.71 -10.18 -9.31
N VAL A 92 4.54 -8.87 -9.19
CA VAL A 92 5.30 -8.07 -8.23
C VAL A 92 5.06 -8.57 -6.80
N ASN A 93 3.82 -8.85 -6.42
CA ASN A 93 3.50 -9.43 -5.12
C ASN A 93 4.18 -10.81 -4.91
N ARG A 94 4.26 -11.66 -5.96
CA ARG A 94 5.01 -12.93 -5.91
C ARG A 94 6.51 -12.71 -5.75
N MET A 95 7.08 -11.71 -6.41
CA MET A 95 8.50 -11.36 -6.30
C MET A 95 8.86 -10.95 -4.86
N PHE A 96 8.02 -10.10 -4.24
CA PHE A 96 8.15 -9.75 -2.82
C PHE A 96 8.05 -10.98 -1.92
N ALA A 97 7.00 -11.79 -2.09
CA ALA A 97 6.84 -13.03 -1.32
C ALA A 97 8.04 -13.98 -1.48
N GLN A 98 8.59 -14.09 -2.69
CA GLN A 98 9.76 -14.94 -2.97
C GLN A 98 11.03 -14.41 -2.30
N LYS A 99 11.26 -13.09 -2.31
CA LYS A 99 12.39 -12.46 -1.63
C LYS A 99 12.28 -12.64 -0.12
N ILE A 100 11.12 -12.33 0.46
CA ILE A 100 10.85 -12.45 1.90
C ILE A 100 11.00 -13.90 2.38
N TYR A 101 10.47 -14.86 1.62
CA TYR A 101 10.59 -16.28 1.95
C TYR A 101 12.06 -16.75 2.02
N ARG A 102 12.92 -16.26 1.12
CA ARG A 102 14.37 -16.57 1.14
C ARG A 102 15.11 -15.91 2.30
N LEU A 103 14.64 -14.75 2.74
CA LEU A 103 15.24 -13.98 3.84
C LEU A 103 14.80 -14.46 5.21
N ASN A 104 13.71 -15.24 5.32
CA ASN A 104 13.25 -15.76 6.62
C ASN A 104 14.30 -16.73 7.20
N ARG A 105 14.95 -16.30 8.28
CA ARG A 105 16.06 -17.03 8.91
C ARG A 105 15.57 -17.96 10.00
N THR A 106 14.55 -17.53 10.76
CA THR A 106 14.07 -18.27 11.93
C THR A 106 12.55 -18.35 11.99
N GLU A 107 12.03 -19.34 12.72
CA GLU A 107 10.59 -19.45 13.02
C GLU A 107 10.07 -18.34 13.94
N ASN A 108 10.97 -17.53 14.51
CA ASN A 108 10.63 -16.42 15.39
C ASN A 108 10.54 -15.08 14.67
N ASP A 109 11.01 -14.99 13.42
CA ASP A 109 10.92 -13.76 12.64
C ASP A 109 9.45 -13.36 12.49
N PHE A 110 9.21 -12.05 12.62
CA PHE A 110 7.92 -11.45 12.36
C PHE A 110 8.01 -10.66 11.06
N ILE A 111 7.19 -11.03 10.09
CA ILE A 111 7.15 -10.36 8.79
C ILE A 111 5.98 -9.41 8.81
N TRP A 112 6.28 -8.12 8.63
CA TRP A 112 5.28 -7.08 8.64
C TRP A 112 5.18 -6.44 7.26
N ILE A 113 4.08 -6.71 6.57
CA ILE A 113 3.77 -6.16 5.26
C ILE A 113 2.98 -4.86 5.44
N HIS A 114 3.29 -3.88 4.61
CA HIS A 114 2.68 -2.56 4.69
C HIS A 114 2.02 -2.20 3.36
N ASP A 115 0.79 -1.72 3.51
CA ASP A 115 0.01 -0.97 2.52
C ASP A 115 -0.55 -1.74 1.32
N TYR A 116 -1.47 -1.08 0.62
CA TYR A 116 -2.31 -1.64 -0.46
C TYR A 116 -1.54 -2.12 -1.70
N HIS A 117 -0.26 -1.78 -1.82
CA HIS A 117 0.57 -2.27 -2.91
C HIS A 117 0.89 -3.78 -2.77
N LEU A 118 0.89 -4.31 -1.55
CA LEU A 118 1.37 -5.66 -1.24
C LEU A 118 0.29 -6.58 -0.66
N LEU A 119 -0.97 -6.40 -1.09
CA LEU A 119 -2.13 -7.10 -0.54
C LEU A 119 -2.04 -8.63 -0.71
N PHE A 120 -1.38 -9.12 -1.76
CA PHE A 120 -1.35 -10.55 -2.10
C PHE A 120 -0.17 -11.29 -1.49
N VAL A 121 0.81 -10.58 -0.92
CA VAL A 121 2.02 -11.18 -0.36
C VAL A 121 1.71 -12.25 0.69
N GLY A 122 0.71 -12.03 1.54
CA GLY A 122 0.29 -12.99 2.56
C GLY A 122 -0.07 -14.34 1.97
N ARG A 123 -0.96 -14.36 0.97
CA ARG A 123 -1.38 -15.56 0.25
C ARG A 123 -0.20 -16.28 -0.39
N TYR A 124 0.65 -15.57 -1.13
CA TYR A 124 1.79 -16.17 -1.81
C TYR A 124 2.85 -16.71 -0.84
N LEU A 125 3.01 -16.11 0.34
CA LEU A 125 3.85 -16.68 1.40
C LEU A 125 3.25 -18.00 1.92
N ARG A 126 1.94 -18.05 2.19
CA ARG A 126 1.27 -19.29 2.65
C ARG A 126 1.39 -20.42 1.64
N GLU A 127 1.24 -20.13 0.35
CA GLU A 127 1.43 -21.10 -0.73
C GLU A 127 2.84 -21.72 -0.70
N LYS A 128 3.88 -20.89 -0.46
CA LYS A 128 5.27 -21.37 -0.31
C LYS A 128 5.49 -22.17 0.97
N GLU A 129 4.68 -21.96 2.01
CA GLU A 129 4.78 -22.67 3.28
C GLU A 129 4.06 -24.01 3.31
N VAL A 130 3.22 -24.37 2.32
CA VAL A 130 2.43 -25.61 2.32
C VAL A 130 3.28 -26.85 2.61
N LYS A 131 4.42 -27.01 1.93
CA LYS A 131 5.32 -28.15 2.15
C LYS A 131 5.93 -28.15 3.55
N LYS A 132 6.33 -26.98 4.05
CA LYS A 132 6.92 -26.79 5.38
C LYS A 132 5.91 -27.13 6.49
N ILE A 133 4.67 -26.64 6.36
CA ILE A 133 3.58 -26.89 7.31
C ILE A 133 3.20 -28.37 7.33
N ARG A 134 3.11 -29.03 6.17
CA ARG A 134 2.87 -30.48 6.08
C ARG A 134 3.95 -31.33 6.76
N GLN A 135 5.16 -30.79 6.90
CA GLN A 135 6.26 -31.43 7.64
C GLN A 135 6.24 -31.13 9.14
N GLY A 136 5.18 -30.49 9.67
CA GLY A 136 5.03 -30.16 11.09
C GLY A 136 5.86 -28.95 11.56
N LYS A 137 6.46 -28.19 10.63
CA LYS A 137 7.19 -26.96 10.98
C LYS A 137 6.22 -25.80 11.21
N LYS A 138 6.61 -24.86 12.07
CA LYS A 138 5.75 -23.71 12.40
C LYS A 138 5.62 -22.76 11.21
N PRO A 139 4.42 -22.23 10.93
CA PRO A 139 4.23 -21.23 9.89
C PRO A 139 4.94 -19.92 10.26
N MET A 140 5.27 -19.12 9.24
CA MET A 140 5.80 -17.78 9.41
C MET A 140 4.76 -16.90 10.10
N LYS A 141 5.22 -16.00 10.98
CA LYS A 141 4.35 -15.02 11.64
C LYS A 141 4.18 -13.83 10.72
N LEU A 142 3.00 -13.68 10.13
CA LEU A 142 2.70 -12.66 9.13
C LEU A 142 1.75 -11.61 9.71
N GLY A 143 2.19 -10.35 9.69
CA GLY A 143 1.37 -9.17 9.95
C GLY A 143 1.18 -8.34 8.70
N PHE A 144 0.02 -7.72 8.57
CA PHE A 144 -0.27 -6.71 7.56
C PHE A 144 -0.82 -5.44 8.23
N PHE A 145 -0.47 -4.27 7.71
CA PHE A 145 -1.07 -3.02 8.12
C PHE A 145 -1.43 -2.18 6.90
N LEU A 146 -2.71 -1.81 6.79
CA LEU A 146 -3.20 -0.92 5.74
C LEU A 146 -3.13 0.53 6.24
N HIS A 147 -2.40 1.38 5.51
CA HIS A 147 -2.22 2.78 5.91
C HIS A 147 -3.34 3.69 5.41
N THR A 148 -3.96 3.33 4.29
CA THR A 148 -5.11 4.02 3.71
C THR A 148 -6.42 3.66 4.42
N PRO A 149 -7.50 4.44 4.21
CA PRO A 149 -8.84 3.97 4.53
C PRO A 149 -9.20 2.68 3.79
N PHE A 150 -10.27 2.02 4.25
CA PHE A 150 -10.88 0.90 3.53
C PHE A 150 -12.34 1.24 3.19
N GLU A 151 -12.55 1.97 2.09
CA GLU A 151 -13.87 2.31 1.54
C GLU A 151 -14.15 1.56 0.22
N PHE A 152 -13.55 0.38 0.06
CA PHE A 152 -13.62 -0.41 -1.15
C PHE A 152 -15.07 -0.84 -1.46
N PRO A 153 -15.58 -0.63 -2.70
CA PRO A 153 -16.96 -0.94 -3.04
C PRO A 153 -17.21 -2.45 -3.13
N GLU A 154 -18.44 -2.88 -2.84
CA GLU A 154 -18.84 -4.28 -3.01
C GLU A 154 -18.72 -4.74 -4.47
N ASN A 155 -19.24 -3.93 -5.41
CA ASN A 155 -19.18 -4.16 -6.85
C ASN A 155 -18.28 -3.11 -7.52
N LEU A 156 -16.98 -3.40 -7.60
CA LEU A 156 -16.00 -2.47 -8.18
C LEU A 156 -16.27 -2.20 -9.67
N SER A 157 -16.63 -3.23 -10.42
CA SER A 157 -16.91 -3.14 -11.86
C SER A 157 -18.07 -2.20 -12.16
N GLU A 158 -19.20 -2.36 -11.46
CA GLU A 158 -20.36 -1.46 -11.55
C GLU A 158 -19.98 -0.04 -11.14
N LYS A 159 -19.25 0.11 -10.03
CA LYS A 159 -18.87 1.43 -9.53
C LYS A 159 -18.01 2.20 -10.53
N LEU A 160 -17.09 1.51 -11.19
CA LEU A 160 -16.22 2.11 -12.20
C LEU A 160 -16.99 2.44 -13.50
N ALA A 161 -17.94 1.59 -13.91
CA ALA A 161 -18.80 1.89 -15.05
C ALA A 161 -19.65 3.16 -14.83
N GLU A 162 -20.21 3.35 -13.63
CA GLU A 162 -20.93 4.57 -13.24
C GLU A 162 -20.05 5.83 -13.39
N ILE A 163 -18.81 5.78 -12.88
CA ILE A 163 -17.90 6.94 -12.93
C ILE A 163 -17.50 7.26 -14.37
N LEU A 164 -17.25 6.25 -15.21
CA LEU A 164 -16.96 6.47 -16.62
C LEU A 164 -18.16 7.06 -17.36
N GLN A 165 -19.38 6.63 -17.01
CA GLN A 165 -20.61 7.23 -17.55
C GLN A 165 -20.70 8.73 -17.23
N GLU A 166 -20.43 9.11 -15.97
CA GLU A 166 -20.44 10.52 -15.54
C GLU A 166 -19.47 11.36 -16.38
N ASN A 167 -18.24 10.87 -16.58
CA ASN A 167 -17.21 11.56 -17.38
C ASN A 167 -17.57 11.66 -18.88
N VAL A 168 -18.28 10.69 -19.46
CA VAL A 168 -18.73 10.70 -20.86
C VAL A 168 -19.99 11.55 -21.07
N SER A 169 -20.86 11.62 -20.06
CA SER A 169 -22.12 12.37 -20.13
C SER A 169 -21.93 13.89 -20.24
N GLU A 170 -20.76 14.42 -19.90
CA GLU A 170 -20.36 15.80 -20.22
C GLU A 170 -20.12 16.02 -21.73
N ASN A 171 -19.91 14.96 -22.53
CA ASN A 171 -19.49 15.06 -23.94
C ASN A 171 -20.28 14.24 -24.98
N SER A 172 -21.15 13.29 -24.62
CA SER A 172 -21.90 12.52 -25.64
C SER A 172 -23.15 11.75 -25.16
N GLY A 173 -24.32 12.10 -25.71
CA GLY A 173 -25.32 11.18 -26.27
C GLY A 173 -26.12 10.22 -25.38
N GLY A 174 -25.79 10.00 -24.11
CA GLY A 174 -26.65 9.29 -23.15
C GLY A 174 -26.75 7.76 -23.29
N LEU A 175 -25.84 7.09 -24.02
CA LEU A 175 -25.72 5.62 -23.97
C LEU A 175 -24.97 5.19 -22.69
N PRO A 176 -25.37 4.11 -22.00
CA PRO A 176 -24.63 3.54 -20.87
C PRO A 176 -23.24 3.06 -21.28
N VAL A 177 -22.21 3.45 -20.52
CA VAL A 177 -20.85 2.94 -20.62
C VAL A 177 -20.82 1.58 -19.92
N GLU A 178 -20.63 0.53 -20.72
CA GLU A 178 -20.34 -0.80 -20.18
C GLU A 178 -18.84 -1.10 -20.29
N LEU A 179 -18.27 -1.60 -19.20
CA LEU A 179 -16.91 -2.13 -19.23
C LEU A 179 -16.86 -3.42 -20.07
N PRO A 180 -15.75 -3.66 -20.81
CA PRO A 180 -15.54 -4.94 -21.49
C PRO A 180 -15.64 -6.12 -20.51
N GLU A 181 -16.22 -7.24 -20.94
CA GLU A 181 -16.49 -8.39 -20.07
C GLU A 181 -15.23 -8.94 -19.39
N GLY A 182 -14.10 -8.97 -20.13
CA GLY A 182 -12.81 -9.38 -19.58
C GLY A 182 -12.30 -8.44 -18.47
N VAL A 183 -12.58 -7.13 -18.58
CA VAL A 183 -12.22 -6.16 -17.54
C VAL A 183 -13.10 -6.35 -16.31
N LYS A 184 -14.41 -6.55 -16.48
CA LYS A 184 -15.31 -6.87 -15.36
C LYS A 184 -14.84 -8.12 -14.61
N ALA A 185 -14.56 -9.21 -15.33
CA ALA A 185 -14.07 -10.44 -14.73
C ALA A 185 -12.77 -10.23 -13.93
N ASN A 186 -11.82 -9.48 -14.47
CA ASN A 186 -10.56 -9.16 -13.78
C ASN A 186 -10.77 -8.33 -12.51
N LEU A 187 -11.73 -7.39 -12.50
CA LEU A 187 -12.06 -6.58 -11.32
C LEU A 187 -12.75 -7.41 -10.22
N GLU A 188 -13.60 -8.36 -10.61
CA GLU A 188 -14.20 -9.32 -9.68
C GLU A 188 -13.14 -10.25 -9.09
N GLU A 189 -12.21 -10.75 -9.90
CA GLU A 189 -11.07 -11.53 -9.42
C GLU A 189 -10.20 -10.71 -8.47
N LEU A 190 -9.85 -9.47 -8.83
CA LEU A 190 -9.06 -8.57 -8.00
C LEU A 190 -9.70 -8.41 -6.61
N THR A 191 -11.02 -8.19 -6.55
CA THR A 191 -11.76 -8.03 -5.28
C THR A 191 -11.64 -9.28 -4.42
N ASN A 192 -11.83 -10.47 -5.00
CA ASN A 192 -11.69 -11.74 -4.30
C ASN A 192 -10.25 -11.97 -3.81
N GLU A 193 -9.26 -11.64 -4.63
CA GLU A 193 -7.84 -11.80 -4.29
C GLU A 193 -7.37 -10.84 -3.20
N ILE A 194 -7.94 -9.62 -3.12
CA ILE A 194 -7.68 -8.69 -2.01
C ILE A 194 -8.15 -9.29 -0.70
N ILE A 195 -9.38 -9.79 -0.65
CA ILE A 195 -9.96 -10.37 0.56
C ILE A 195 -9.16 -11.60 0.99
N PHE A 196 -8.84 -12.50 0.07
CA PHE A 196 -8.00 -13.67 0.36
C PHE A 196 -6.60 -13.24 0.82
N GLY A 197 -5.97 -12.30 0.10
CA GLY A 197 -4.65 -11.77 0.44
C GLY A 197 -4.59 -11.24 1.88
N ILE A 198 -5.53 -10.38 2.26
CA ILE A 198 -5.63 -9.81 3.62
C ILE A 198 -5.95 -10.91 4.66
N LEU A 199 -6.88 -11.82 4.38
CA LEU A 199 -7.24 -12.90 5.31
C LEU A 199 -6.14 -13.97 5.48
N SER A 200 -5.12 -13.99 4.61
CA SER A 200 -3.99 -14.93 4.70
C SER A 200 -2.96 -14.57 5.79
N PHE A 201 -3.03 -13.35 6.34
CA PHE A 201 -2.17 -12.89 7.43
C PHE A 201 -2.66 -13.38 8.80
N ASP A 202 -1.74 -13.53 9.78
CA ASP A 202 -2.14 -13.87 11.16
C ASP A 202 -2.74 -12.67 11.89
N LYS A 203 -2.26 -11.47 11.53
CA LYS A 203 -2.65 -10.18 12.10
C LYS A 203 -2.80 -9.15 11.00
N VAL A 204 -3.92 -8.45 11.00
CA VAL A 204 -4.21 -7.33 10.11
C VAL A 204 -4.57 -6.14 10.96
N GLY A 205 -3.94 -5.02 10.70
CA GLY A 205 -4.25 -3.74 11.33
C GLY A 205 -4.83 -2.74 10.34
N PHE A 206 -5.83 -2.01 10.80
CA PHE A 206 -6.44 -0.87 10.10
C PHE A 206 -6.26 0.42 10.91
N GLN A 207 -6.45 1.57 10.28
CA GLN A 207 -6.39 2.87 10.95
C GLN A 207 -7.58 3.09 11.89
N THR A 208 -8.79 2.73 11.47
CA THR A 208 -10.02 2.98 12.24
C THR A 208 -10.91 1.74 12.37
N ASN A 209 -11.87 1.81 13.30
CA ASN A 209 -12.92 0.78 13.40
C ASN A 209 -13.78 0.72 12.14
N LYS A 210 -14.00 1.85 11.47
CA LYS A 210 -14.79 1.93 10.23
C LYS A 210 -14.13 1.09 9.13
N ASP A 211 -12.83 1.27 8.93
CA ASP A 211 -12.06 0.52 7.91
C ASP A 211 -12.15 -0.99 8.14
N ARG A 212 -11.97 -1.44 9.39
CA ARG A 212 -12.07 -2.86 9.75
C ARG A 212 -13.48 -3.41 9.47
N ILE A 213 -14.52 -2.65 9.82
CA ILE A 213 -15.91 -3.06 9.61
C ILE A 213 -16.21 -3.14 8.10
N ASN A 214 -15.84 -2.12 7.33
CA ASN A 214 -16.01 -2.11 5.88
C ASN A 214 -15.33 -3.32 5.22
N PHE A 215 -14.10 -3.65 5.62
CA PHE A 215 -13.41 -4.86 5.14
C PHE A 215 -14.18 -6.14 5.46
N ILE A 216 -14.71 -6.26 6.68
CA ILE A 216 -15.49 -7.42 7.08
C ILE A 216 -16.79 -7.54 6.28
N GLU A 217 -17.51 -6.44 6.08
CA GLU A 217 -18.74 -6.45 5.30
C GLU A 217 -18.46 -6.85 3.86
N LEU A 218 -17.41 -6.30 3.23
CA LEU A 218 -16.96 -6.75 1.92
C LEU A 218 -16.63 -8.25 1.92
N ALA A 219 -15.85 -8.73 2.90
CA ALA A 219 -15.48 -10.15 2.98
C ALA A 219 -16.68 -11.09 3.09
N LYS A 220 -17.74 -10.70 3.82
CA LYS A 220 -18.99 -11.47 3.94
C LYS A 220 -19.76 -11.60 2.63
N THR A 221 -19.64 -10.62 1.73
CA THR A 221 -20.33 -10.67 0.42
C THR A 221 -19.73 -11.72 -0.51
N ARG A 222 -18.44 -12.07 -0.31
CA ARG A 222 -17.68 -12.96 -1.21
C ARG A 222 -17.36 -14.32 -0.60
N PHE A 223 -17.21 -14.41 0.72
CA PHE A 223 -16.78 -15.63 1.41
C PHE A 223 -17.63 -15.93 2.64
N TYR A 224 -17.82 -17.22 2.91
CA TYR A 224 -18.38 -17.65 4.19
C TYR A 224 -17.32 -17.50 5.28
N ILE A 225 -17.47 -16.47 6.11
CA ILE A 225 -16.55 -16.17 7.21
C ILE A 225 -17.24 -16.27 8.57
N GLN A 226 -16.52 -16.81 9.54
CA GLN A 226 -16.91 -16.81 10.95
C GLN A 226 -16.12 -15.74 11.69
N ILE A 227 -16.78 -15.00 12.58
CA ILE A 227 -16.16 -13.88 13.29
C ILE A 227 -16.37 -14.08 14.79
N THR A 228 -15.26 -14.13 15.53
CA THR A 228 -15.26 -14.20 16.99
C THR A 228 -14.64 -12.92 17.55
N PRO A 229 -15.44 -12.01 18.15
CA PRO A 229 -14.91 -10.79 18.76
C PRO A 229 -14.16 -11.09 20.07
N ARG A 230 -13.01 -10.45 20.25
CA ARG A 230 -12.25 -10.39 21.50
C ARG A 230 -12.32 -8.97 22.04
N TYR A 231 -13.40 -8.68 22.77
CA TYR A 231 -13.78 -7.33 23.19
C TYR A 231 -12.69 -6.60 24.00
N ASN A 232 -12.01 -7.31 24.90
CA ASN A 232 -10.97 -6.71 25.75
C ASN A 232 -9.77 -6.17 24.95
N ASP A 233 -9.50 -6.75 23.78
CA ASP A 233 -8.35 -6.37 22.95
C ASP A 233 -8.75 -5.48 21.77
N ASN A 234 -10.05 -5.18 21.61
CA ASN A 234 -10.63 -4.59 20.39
C ASN A 234 -10.14 -5.32 19.11
N ILE A 235 -10.16 -6.66 19.11
CA ILE A 235 -9.74 -7.50 17.97
C ILE A 235 -10.90 -8.39 17.55
N PHE A 236 -11.11 -8.57 16.25
CA PHE A 236 -12.02 -9.58 15.71
C PHE A 236 -11.19 -10.71 15.10
N ASN A 237 -11.36 -11.95 15.57
CA ASN A 237 -10.74 -13.11 14.93
C ASN A 237 -11.67 -13.62 13.85
N VAL A 238 -11.20 -13.64 12.60
CA VAL A 238 -11.94 -14.11 11.44
C VAL A 238 -11.41 -15.48 11.03
N PHE A 239 -12.31 -16.41 10.78
CA PHE A 239 -12.00 -17.73 10.25
C PHE A 239 -12.76 -17.98 8.96
N ALA A 240 -12.06 -18.41 7.92
CA ALA A 240 -12.63 -18.78 6.64
C ALA A 240 -11.87 -20.00 6.10
N ASP A 241 -12.58 -21.11 5.90
CA ASP A 241 -11.96 -22.38 5.52
C ASP A 241 -11.23 -22.26 4.18
N GLY A 242 -10.04 -22.84 4.10
CA GLY A 242 -9.15 -22.74 2.94
C GLY A 242 -8.54 -21.36 2.68
N ILE A 243 -8.87 -20.33 3.47
CA ILE A 243 -8.43 -18.94 3.25
C ILE A 243 -7.57 -18.45 4.41
N THR A 244 -8.07 -18.52 5.65
CA THR A 244 -7.36 -18.01 6.83
C THR A 244 -6.31 -19.01 7.33
N PRO A 245 -5.27 -18.55 8.06
CA PRO A 245 -4.39 -19.45 8.82
C PRO A 245 -5.18 -20.35 9.78
N ILE A 246 -4.54 -21.43 10.24
CA ILE A 246 -5.15 -22.44 11.15
C ILE A 246 -5.82 -21.81 12.39
N ASN A 247 -5.26 -20.71 12.90
CA ASN A 247 -5.77 -20.03 14.09
C ASN A 247 -6.72 -18.85 13.76
N GLY A 248 -7.09 -18.67 12.50
CA GLY A 248 -7.78 -17.50 11.98
C GLY A 248 -6.86 -16.31 11.73
N CYS A 249 -7.47 -15.22 11.25
CA CYS A 249 -6.86 -13.92 11.00
C CYS A 249 -7.40 -12.90 12.02
N ASN A 250 -6.50 -12.27 12.79
CA ASN A 250 -6.88 -11.26 13.78
C ASN A 250 -6.94 -9.86 13.15
N LEU A 251 -8.12 -9.25 13.13
CA LEU A 251 -8.35 -7.90 12.65
C LEU A 251 -8.40 -6.90 13.81
N GLY A 252 -7.41 -6.02 13.88
CA GLY A 252 -7.27 -4.97 14.90
C GLY A 252 -7.26 -3.56 14.31
N VAL A 253 -7.31 -2.56 15.20
CA VAL A 253 -7.28 -1.14 14.85
C VAL A 253 -6.12 -0.49 15.58
N TYR A 254 -5.19 0.10 14.83
CA TYR A 254 -3.96 0.69 15.35
C TYR A 254 -3.70 2.03 14.64
N PRO A 255 -4.28 3.14 15.11
CA PRO A 255 -4.09 4.44 14.49
C PRO A 255 -2.62 4.83 14.45
N ALA A 256 -2.07 5.04 13.26
CA ALA A 256 -0.69 5.47 13.09
C ALA A 256 -0.51 6.87 13.70
N SER A 257 0.64 7.09 14.33
CA SER A 257 0.99 8.38 14.94
C SER A 257 2.46 8.71 14.69
N ILE A 258 2.85 9.93 15.03
CA ILE A 258 4.23 10.41 14.93
C ILE A 258 4.92 10.36 16.29
N GLU A 259 6.25 10.39 16.28
CA GLU A 259 7.02 10.59 17.51
C GLU A 259 6.93 12.06 17.96
N THR A 260 5.88 12.37 18.71
CA THR A 260 5.50 13.74 19.10
C THR A 260 6.63 14.50 19.82
N ARG A 261 7.41 13.81 20.65
CA ARG A 261 8.56 14.41 21.36
C ARG A 261 9.69 14.79 20.41
N TYR A 262 10.05 13.89 19.48
CA TYR A 262 11.06 14.19 18.47
C TYR A 262 10.63 15.37 17.60
N PHE A 263 9.39 15.36 17.11
CA PHE A 263 8.84 16.47 16.33
C PHE A 263 8.86 17.79 17.11
N GLY A 264 8.43 17.79 18.37
CA GLY A 264 8.46 18.97 19.23
C GLY A 264 9.89 19.51 19.46
N ASN A 265 10.89 18.63 19.54
CA ASN A 265 12.29 19.02 19.63
C ASN A 265 12.84 19.55 18.30
N LEU A 266 12.39 18.99 17.17
CA LEU A 266 12.78 19.44 15.83
C LEU A 266 12.33 20.89 15.58
N VAL A 267 11.08 21.22 15.94
CA VAL A 267 10.50 22.57 15.79
C VAL A 267 11.23 23.63 16.63
N LYS A 268 11.86 23.23 17.75
CA LYS A 268 12.64 24.14 18.61
C LYS A 268 14.04 24.46 18.09
N LYS A 269 14.51 23.82 17.02
CA LYS A 269 15.84 24.10 16.46
C LYS A 269 15.88 25.52 15.88
N LYS A 270 16.92 26.29 16.22
CA LYS A 270 17.12 27.67 15.71
C LYS A 270 17.06 27.76 14.19
N SER A 271 17.61 26.77 13.48
CA SER A 271 17.57 26.72 12.00
C SER A 271 16.14 26.61 11.47
N VAL A 272 15.28 25.83 12.14
CA VAL A 272 13.87 25.65 11.77
C VAL A 272 13.08 26.93 12.07
N GLN A 273 13.31 27.55 13.22
CA GLN A 273 12.69 28.83 13.58
C GLN A 273 13.05 29.94 12.60
N LYS A 274 14.34 30.06 12.26
CA LYS A 274 14.82 31.03 11.28
C LYS A 274 14.19 30.81 9.90
N ALA A 275 14.16 29.55 9.42
CA ALA A 275 13.53 29.24 8.12
C ALA A 275 12.03 29.61 8.09
N ALA A 276 11.32 29.44 9.21
CA ALA A 276 9.92 29.84 9.32
C ALA A 276 9.75 31.38 9.32
N GLU A 277 10.66 32.12 9.96
CA GLU A 277 10.68 33.58 9.93
C GLU A 277 10.99 34.12 8.53
N ASP A 278 12.00 33.56 7.85
CA ASP A 278 12.37 33.92 6.48
C ASP A 278 11.19 33.71 5.53
N PHE A 279 10.53 32.55 5.59
CA PHE A 279 9.33 32.26 4.79
C PHE A 279 8.17 33.24 5.07
N LYS A 280 7.98 33.63 6.33
CA LYS A 280 6.96 34.61 6.70
C LYS A 280 7.28 35.99 6.10
N ASN A 281 8.55 36.39 6.09
CA ASN A 281 8.98 37.67 5.52
C ASN A 281 8.79 37.70 4.00
N ASP A 282 9.06 36.58 3.33
CA ASP A 282 8.86 36.42 1.87
C ASP A 282 7.38 36.57 1.48
N ILE A 283 6.47 35.94 2.22
CA ILE A 283 5.02 36.01 1.92
C ILE A 283 4.42 37.36 2.28
N THR A 284 4.90 38.00 3.35
CA THR A 284 4.33 39.28 3.82
C THR A 284 4.89 40.51 3.09
N GLY A 285 5.79 40.33 2.11
CA GLY A 285 6.32 41.42 1.28
C GLY A 285 7.18 42.42 2.06
N ALA A 286 7.63 42.09 3.27
CA ALA A 286 8.43 42.98 4.11
C ALA A 286 9.83 43.26 3.53
N GLY A 287 10.23 42.61 2.43
CA GLY A 287 11.50 42.78 1.75
C GLY A 287 11.47 43.43 0.35
N HIS A 288 10.31 43.81 -0.21
CA HIS A 288 10.23 44.44 -1.54
C HIS A 288 9.38 45.72 -1.52
N ARG A 289 9.95 46.81 -0.99
CA ARG A 289 9.58 48.18 -1.35
C ARG A 289 10.79 48.89 -1.96
N THR A 290 11.25 48.42 -3.11
CA THR A 290 12.00 49.28 -4.04
C THR A 290 11.03 49.72 -5.12
N ALA A 291 10.63 50.98 -5.03
CA ALA A 291 9.79 51.64 -6.00
C ALA A 291 10.45 51.58 -7.39
N THR A 292 9.94 50.72 -8.27
CA THR A 292 10.21 50.84 -9.70
C THR A 292 9.01 51.54 -10.31
N ARG A 293 9.20 52.83 -10.57
CA ARG A 293 8.27 53.72 -11.24
C ARG A 293 8.01 53.16 -12.64
N CYS A 294 6.78 52.71 -12.90
CA CYS A 294 6.37 52.30 -14.23
C CYS A 294 6.26 53.59 -15.08
N THR A 295 7.28 53.89 -15.87
CA THR A 295 7.19 54.88 -16.94
C THR A 295 6.53 54.19 -18.13
N ALA A 296 5.29 54.59 -18.42
CA ALA A 296 4.67 54.32 -19.70
C ALA A 296 5.40 55.16 -20.77
N GLU A 297 5.98 54.49 -21.76
CA GLU A 297 6.32 55.12 -23.03
C GLU A 297 5.21 54.78 -24.04
N LEU A 298 4.84 55.82 -24.80
CA LEU A 298 3.80 55.90 -25.82
C LEU A 298 4.16 55.13 -27.10
#